data_AF-A0A7Y4WR82-F1
#
_entry.id   AF-A0A7Y4WR82-F1
#
_cell.length_a   1.000
_cell.length_b   1.000
_cell.length_c   1.000
_cell.angle_alpha   90.00
_cell.angle_beta   90.00
_cell.angle_gamma   90.00
#
_symmetry.space_group_name_H-M   'P 1'
#
loop_
_entity.id
_entity.type
_entity.pdbx_description
1 polymer ?
#
loop_
_entity_poly.entity_id
_entity_poly.type
_entity_poly.pdbx_seq_one_letter_code
_entity_poly.pdbx_strand_id
1 'polypeptide(L)'
;WAALIAAKHCAAQGRQWKAQSLIETAWAQEPHPDLAKAYGALKPEEPPSARGKRLSALASTNPEHPESQILNAAVSLAAGRFEEARETLRPLAERFPVARVCLLMADVEQGFGSEESLAAREWTTRAQRAPRDAHWACSACARTHADWAATCVSCGAFDTLSWQSGTRGAVETMSPTETAAAYAGATDNPNVLYRDALKVDDIRPAARTASDTMRDVTPTRDEPTFYGPLRAPDDPGPDADDDWLGGDQGRRKSGTW
;
A
#
# COMPACT_ATOMS: atom_id res chain seq x y z
N TRP A 1 -3.46 -19.01 22.68
CA TRP A 1 -4.92 -18.72 22.71
C TRP A 1 -5.46 -18.42 24.09
N ALA A 2 -5.18 -19.24 25.12
CA ALA A 2 -5.63 -18.97 26.49
C ALA A 2 -5.30 -17.56 26.99
N ALA A 3 -4.07 -17.07 26.77
CA ALA A 3 -3.67 -15.72 27.16
C ALA A 3 -4.50 -14.61 26.49
N LEU A 4 -4.82 -14.74 25.20
CA LEU A 4 -5.67 -13.79 24.47
C LEU A 4 -7.09 -13.74 25.05
N ILE A 5 -7.69 -14.91 25.32
CA ILE A 5 -9.03 -15.01 25.92
C ILE A 5 -9.03 -14.38 27.32
N ALA A 6 -8.03 -14.73 28.14
CA ALA A 6 -7.87 -14.17 29.48
C ALA A 6 -7.68 -12.65 29.45
N ALA A 7 -6.91 -12.13 28.49
CA ALA A 7 -6.72 -10.70 28.29
C ALA A 7 -8.03 -10.00 27.89
N LYS A 8 -8.76 -10.53 26.89
CA LYS A 8 -10.08 -10.02 26.49
C LYS A 8 -11.06 -9.99 27.66
N HIS A 9 -11.08 -11.06 28.47
CA HIS A 9 -11.92 -11.13 29.68
C HIS A 9 -11.51 -10.11 30.75
N CYS A 10 -10.21 -9.92 30.98
CA CYS A 10 -9.72 -8.88 31.91
C CYS A 10 -10.08 -7.48 31.44
N ALA A 11 -9.98 -7.20 30.13
CA ALA A 11 -10.35 -5.91 29.54
C ALA A 11 -11.85 -5.64 29.70
N ALA A 12 -12.71 -6.64 29.46
CA ALA A 12 -14.16 -6.54 29.66
C ALA A 12 -14.56 -6.25 31.12
N GLN A 13 -13.72 -6.64 32.09
CA GLN A 13 -13.91 -6.35 33.51
C GLN A 13 -13.25 -5.04 33.96
N GLY A 14 -12.77 -4.20 33.04
CA GLY A 14 -12.08 -2.95 33.36
C GLY A 14 -10.66 -3.13 33.92
N ARG A 15 -10.12 -4.35 33.97
CA ARG A 15 -8.77 -4.65 34.47
C ARG A 15 -7.74 -4.47 33.35
N GLN A 16 -7.65 -3.25 32.83
CA GLN A 16 -6.83 -2.91 31.66
C GLN A 16 -5.34 -3.26 31.83
N TRP A 17 -4.76 -2.94 32.98
CA TRP A 17 -3.36 -3.25 33.28
C TRP A 17 -3.06 -4.75 33.18
N LYS A 18 -4.00 -5.59 33.64
CA LYS A 18 -3.85 -7.05 33.63
C LYS A 18 -4.00 -7.61 32.22
N ALA A 19 -4.94 -7.07 31.45
CA ALA A 19 -5.09 -7.42 30.04
C ALA A 19 -3.83 -7.08 29.24
N GLN A 20 -3.27 -5.88 29.47
CA GLN A 20 -2.03 -5.42 28.85
C GLN A 20 -0.86 -6.35 29.16
N SER A 21 -0.62 -6.63 30.45
CA SER A 21 0.48 -7.49 30.90
C SER A 21 0.38 -8.93 30.36
N LEU A 22 -0.84 -9.49 30.28
CA LEU A 22 -1.06 -10.81 29.70
C LEU A 22 -0.69 -10.86 28.21
N ILE A 23 -1.04 -9.82 27.45
CA ILE A 23 -0.71 -9.75 26.03
C ILE A 23 0.79 -9.57 25.82
N GLU A 24 1.44 -8.68 26.58
CA GLU A 24 2.89 -8.48 26.51
C GLU A 24 3.66 -9.77 26.83
N THR A 25 3.22 -10.50 27.87
CA THR A 25 3.81 -11.79 28.24
C THR A 25 3.62 -12.84 27.14
N ALA A 26 2.44 -12.89 26.53
CA ALA A 26 2.16 -13.83 25.43
C ALA A 26 2.97 -13.47 24.18
N TRP A 27 3.08 -12.19 23.85
CA TRP A 27 3.86 -11.70 22.72
C TRP A 27 5.35 -12.00 22.86
N ALA A 28 5.91 -11.84 24.05
CA ALA A 28 7.31 -12.18 24.31
C ALA A 28 7.62 -13.67 24.06
N GLN A 29 6.63 -14.56 24.20
CA GLN A 29 6.79 -15.99 23.94
C GLN A 29 6.54 -16.34 22.48
N GLU A 30 5.41 -15.91 21.92
CA GLU A 30 4.98 -16.22 20.55
C GLU A 30 4.17 -15.03 19.98
N PRO A 31 4.82 -14.11 19.26
CA PRO A 31 4.14 -13.00 18.61
C PRO A 31 3.09 -13.48 17.61
N HIS A 32 1.89 -12.88 17.66
CA HIS A 32 0.77 -13.30 16.81
C HIS A 32 -0.14 -12.11 16.45
N PRO A 33 -0.67 -12.00 15.22
CA PRO A 33 -1.50 -10.85 14.81
C PRO A 33 -2.69 -10.58 15.75
N ASP A 34 -3.42 -11.62 16.17
CA ASP A 34 -4.55 -11.45 17.10
C ASP A 34 -4.17 -10.87 18.47
N LEU A 35 -2.93 -11.08 18.96
CA LEU A 35 -2.45 -10.43 20.17
C LEU A 35 -2.28 -8.93 19.93
N ALA A 36 -1.70 -8.52 18.80
CA ALA A 36 -1.55 -7.11 18.45
C ALA A 36 -2.89 -6.42 18.21
N LYS A 37 -3.85 -7.08 17.54
CA LYS A 37 -5.22 -6.58 17.40
C LYS A 37 -5.86 -6.31 18.76
N ALA A 38 -5.81 -7.29 19.65
CA ALA A 38 -6.35 -7.14 21.00
C ALA A 38 -5.61 -6.04 21.78
N TYR A 39 -4.30 -5.94 21.63
CA TYR A 39 -3.50 -4.91 22.27
C TYR A 39 -3.90 -3.52 21.79
N GLY A 40 -4.02 -3.31 20.47
CA GLY A 40 -4.48 -2.04 19.88
C GLY A 40 -5.86 -1.62 20.38
N ALA A 41 -6.76 -2.60 20.56
CA ALA A 41 -8.13 -2.37 21.02
C ALA A 41 -8.27 -2.06 22.53
N LEU A 42 -7.24 -2.26 23.37
CA LEU A 42 -7.34 -2.05 24.83
C LEU A 42 -7.67 -0.59 25.21
N LYS A 43 -7.22 0.38 24.41
CA LYS A 43 -7.38 1.82 24.68
C LYS A 43 -7.99 2.52 23.46
N PRO A 44 -9.31 2.42 23.26
CA PRO A 44 -9.96 2.98 22.07
C PRO A 44 -9.85 4.51 21.99
N GLU A 45 -9.88 5.20 23.13
CA GLU A 45 -9.84 6.66 23.24
C GLU A 45 -8.44 7.27 23.06
N GLU A 46 -7.38 6.46 22.93
CA GLU A 46 -6.02 6.99 22.79
C GLU A 46 -5.78 7.52 21.37
N PRO A 47 -5.02 8.63 21.20
CA PRO A 47 -4.75 9.17 19.87
C PRO A 47 -3.93 8.18 19.03
N PRO A 48 -4.06 8.17 17.70
CA PRO A 48 -3.37 7.22 16.82
C PRO A 48 -1.86 7.17 17.02
N SER A 49 -1.23 8.32 17.29
CA SER A 49 0.21 8.41 17.56
C SER A 49 0.63 7.72 18.86
N ALA A 50 -0.21 7.78 19.91
CA ALA A 50 0.04 7.07 21.17
C ALA A 50 -0.16 5.56 20.99
N ARG A 51 -1.19 5.16 20.23
CA ARG A 51 -1.43 3.76 19.87
C ARG A 51 -0.27 3.16 19.10
N GLY A 52 0.21 3.87 18.08
CA GLY A 52 1.39 3.48 17.29
C GLY A 52 2.64 3.29 18.15
N LYS A 53 2.95 4.25 19.04
CA LYS A 53 4.07 4.12 19.99
C LYS A 53 3.95 2.88 20.86
N ARG A 54 2.75 2.61 21.38
CA ARG A 54 2.47 1.46 22.24
C ARG A 54 2.63 0.13 21.48
N LEU A 55 2.10 0.04 20.26
CA LEU A 55 2.28 -1.14 19.39
C LEU A 55 3.73 -1.36 18.95
N SER A 56 4.47 -0.29 18.66
CA SER A 56 5.90 -0.38 18.36
C SER A 56 6.72 -0.86 19.57
N ALA A 57 6.35 -0.42 20.79
CA ALA A 57 6.93 -0.94 22.02
C ALA A 57 6.67 -2.44 22.20
N LEU A 58 5.45 -2.91 21.89
CA LEU A 58 5.13 -4.34 21.90
C LEU A 58 6.02 -5.12 20.92
N ALA A 59 6.10 -4.68 19.66
CA ALA A 59 6.94 -5.32 18.64
C ALA A 59 8.43 -5.36 19.03
N SER A 60 8.91 -4.32 19.72
CA SER A 60 10.30 -4.22 20.18
C SER A 60 10.69 -5.25 21.24
N THR A 61 9.72 -5.93 21.87
CA THR A 61 10.01 -7.04 22.81
C THR A 61 10.52 -8.31 22.13
N ASN A 62 10.23 -8.48 20.83
CA ASN A 62 10.70 -9.62 20.05
C ASN A 62 11.03 -9.18 18.61
N PRO A 63 12.08 -8.37 18.40
CA PRO A 63 12.30 -7.63 17.16
C PRO A 63 12.70 -8.51 15.97
N GLU A 64 13.31 -9.66 16.22
CA GLU A 64 13.72 -10.59 15.16
C GLU A 64 12.56 -11.42 14.61
N HIS A 65 11.45 -11.52 15.36
CA HIS A 65 10.30 -12.30 14.92
C HIS A 65 9.61 -11.63 13.70
N PRO A 66 9.26 -12.39 12.64
CA PRO A 66 8.62 -11.84 11.44
C PRO A 66 7.36 -11.03 11.76
N GLU A 67 6.53 -11.51 12.67
CA GLU A 67 5.30 -10.81 13.04
C GLU A 67 5.55 -9.45 13.73
N SER A 68 6.64 -9.32 14.49
CA SER A 68 7.03 -8.04 15.09
C SER A 68 7.55 -7.05 14.05
N GLN A 69 8.30 -7.52 13.06
CA GLN A 69 8.73 -6.70 11.93
C GLN A 69 7.53 -6.23 11.10
N ILE A 70 6.57 -7.11 10.83
CA ILE A 70 5.33 -6.76 10.13
C ILE A 70 4.52 -5.73 10.94
N LEU A 71 4.36 -5.92 12.26
CA LEU A 71 3.68 -4.96 13.12
C LEU A 71 4.38 -3.59 13.12
N ASN A 72 5.71 -3.56 13.28
CA ASN A 72 6.49 -2.32 13.25
C ASN A 72 6.36 -1.61 11.90
N ALA A 73 6.44 -2.34 10.79
CA ALA A 73 6.26 -1.77 9.46
C ALA A 73 4.86 -1.18 9.27
N ALA A 74 3.81 -1.88 9.73
CA ALA A 74 2.44 -1.39 9.67
C ALA A 74 2.25 -0.11 10.52
N VAL A 75 2.87 -0.05 11.71
CA VAL A 75 2.90 1.16 12.54
C VAL A 75 3.63 2.32 11.83
N SER A 76 4.75 2.05 11.17
CA SER A 76 5.51 3.06 10.43
C SER A 76 4.76 3.57 9.21
N LEU A 77 4.09 2.68 8.46
CA LEU A 77 3.16 3.03 7.37
C LEU A 77 2.03 3.95 7.84
N ALA A 78 1.35 3.58 8.94
CA ALA A 78 0.28 4.39 9.51
C ALA A 78 0.74 5.78 9.99
N ALA A 79 2.04 5.93 10.29
CA ALA A 79 2.67 7.18 10.65
C ALA A 79 3.27 7.96 9.46
N GLY A 80 3.11 7.47 8.22
CA GLY A 80 3.71 8.07 7.01
C GLY A 80 5.23 7.92 6.91
N ARG A 81 5.83 7.02 7.71
CA ARG A 81 7.29 6.75 7.71
C ARG A 81 7.61 5.63 6.73
N PHE A 82 7.43 5.91 5.44
CA PHE A 82 7.52 4.89 4.38
C PHE A 82 8.91 4.26 4.25
N GLU A 83 9.99 5.04 4.38
CA GLU A 83 11.36 4.51 4.32
C GLU A 83 11.64 3.52 5.46
N GLU A 84 11.23 3.87 6.69
CA GLU A 84 11.37 2.99 7.85
C GLU A 84 10.57 1.69 7.68
N ALA A 85 9.35 1.79 7.14
CA ALA A 85 8.55 0.61 6.82
C ALA A 85 9.20 -0.26 5.74
N ARG A 86 9.76 0.34 4.69
CA ARG A 86 10.48 -0.35 3.61
C ARG A 86 11.67 -1.12 4.15
N GLU A 87 12.51 -0.47 4.95
CA GLU A 87 13.69 -1.09 5.55
C GLU A 87 13.32 -2.23 6.48
N THR A 88 12.27 -2.06 7.29
CA THR A 88 11.77 -3.10 8.19
C THR A 88 11.26 -4.33 7.43
N LEU A 89 10.61 -4.15 6.28
CA LEU A 89 10.04 -5.24 5.49
C LEU A 89 11.05 -5.91 4.55
N ARG A 90 12.15 -5.23 4.18
CA ARG A 90 13.14 -5.72 3.20
C ARG A 90 13.64 -7.14 3.50
N PRO A 91 14.06 -7.49 4.74
CA PRO A 91 14.51 -8.84 5.03
C PRO A 91 13.42 -9.90 4.83
N LEU A 92 12.17 -9.55 5.14
CA LEU A 92 11.02 -10.44 4.93
C LEU A 92 10.66 -10.58 3.45
N ALA A 93 10.72 -9.49 2.68
CA ALA A 93 10.42 -9.49 1.25
C ALA A 93 11.44 -10.31 0.43
N GLU A 94 12.70 -10.33 0.88
CA GLU A 94 13.78 -11.12 0.27
C GLU A 94 13.73 -12.59 0.68
N ARG A 95 13.55 -12.89 1.97
CA ARG A 95 13.66 -14.26 2.50
C ARG A 95 12.35 -15.04 2.50
N PHE A 96 11.23 -14.38 2.79
CA PHE A 96 9.93 -15.02 2.96
C PHE A 96 8.76 -14.08 2.57
N PRO A 97 8.60 -13.78 1.27
CA PRO A 97 7.56 -12.87 0.79
C PRO A 97 6.19 -13.55 0.84
N VAL A 98 5.54 -13.57 2.01
CA VAL A 98 4.11 -13.88 2.11
C VAL A 98 3.27 -12.76 1.52
N ALA A 99 2.05 -13.09 1.11
CA ALA A 99 1.14 -12.15 0.46
C ALA A 99 0.98 -10.82 1.23
N ARG A 100 0.85 -10.86 2.56
CA ARG A 100 0.80 -9.66 3.42
C ARG A 100 2.06 -8.80 3.36
N VAL A 101 3.25 -9.40 3.38
CA VAL A 101 4.50 -8.63 3.27
C VAL A 101 4.58 -7.94 1.91
N CYS A 102 4.22 -8.64 0.83
CA CYS A 102 4.17 -8.03 -0.51
C CYS A 102 3.15 -6.88 -0.59
N LEU A 103 1.99 -7.03 0.05
CA LEU A 103 0.96 -5.99 0.00
C LEU A 103 1.31 -4.78 0.87
N LEU A 104 1.97 -4.98 2.02
CA LEU A 104 2.54 -3.86 2.79
C LEU A 104 3.65 -3.15 2.01
N MET A 105 4.49 -3.88 1.27
CA MET A 105 5.46 -3.26 0.35
C MET A 105 4.77 -2.47 -0.76
N ALA A 106 3.65 -2.95 -1.29
CA ALA A 106 2.86 -2.18 -2.25
C ALA A 106 2.37 -0.85 -1.66
N ASP A 107 1.86 -0.87 -0.42
CA ASP A 107 1.42 0.34 0.29
C ASP A 107 2.58 1.31 0.57
N VAL A 108 3.77 0.78 0.90
CA VAL A 108 5.00 1.58 1.03
C VAL A 108 5.30 2.31 -0.28
N GLU A 109 5.30 1.60 -1.41
CA GLU A 109 5.60 2.19 -2.72
C GLU A 109 4.52 3.17 -3.19
N GLN A 110 3.26 2.96 -2.79
CA GLN A 110 2.19 3.95 -2.98
C GLN A 110 2.41 5.20 -2.15
N GLY A 111 2.95 5.07 -0.92
CA GLY A 111 3.30 6.22 -0.08
C GLY A 111 4.44 7.08 -0.62
N PHE A 112 5.36 6.48 -1.38
CA PHE A 112 6.46 7.19 -2.07
C PHE A 112 6.04 7.88 -3.38
N GLY A 113 5.05 7.33 -4.09
CA GLY A 113 4.60 7.80 -5.39
C GLY A 113 3.17 8.35 -5.39
N SER A 114 2.64 8.67 -6.58
CA SER A 114 1.18 8.77 -6.74
C SER A 114 0.56 7.36 -6.80
N GLU A 115 -0.77 7.27 -6.71
CA GLU A 115 -1.56 6.03 -6.69
C GLU A 115 -1.28 5.06 -7.87
N GLU A 116 -0.58 5.51 -8.91
CA GLU A 116 -0.16 4.70 -10.07
C GLU A 116 1.31 4.27 -10.07
N SER A 117 1.93 4.14 -8.89
CA SER A 117 3.29 3.62 -8.77
C SER A 117 3.43 2.24 -9.44
N LEU A 118 4.26 2.15 -10.49
CA LEU A 118 4.58 0.88 -11.16
C LEU A 118 5.13 -0.15 -10.17
N ALA A 119 5.94 0.30 -9.21
CA ALA A 119 6.49 -0.55 -8.15
C ALA A 119 5.38 -1.12 -7.24
N ALA A 120 4.36 -0.32 -6.91
CA ALA A 120 3.21 -0.81 -6.13
C ALA A 120 2.42 -1.89 -6.89
N ARG A 121 2.21 -1.71 -8.20
CA ARG A 121 1.54 -2.71 -9.06
C ARG A 121 2.35 -4.00 -9.17
N GLU A 122 3.68 -3.89 -9.25
CA GLU A 122 4.58 -5.04 -9.23
C GLU A 122 4.45 -5.83 -7.93
N TRP A 123 4.50 -5.17 -6.78
CA TRP A 123 4.32 -5.80 -5.47
C TRP A 123 2.94 -6.46 -5.31
N THR A 124 1.89 -5.79 -5.78
CA THR A 124 0.53 -6.37 -5.79
C THR A 124 0.46 -7.64 -6.65
N THR A 125 1.10 -7.62 -7.82
CA THR A 125 1.19 -8.79 -8.71
C THR A 125 1.98 -9.92 -8.06
N ARG A 126 3.08 -9.59 -7.37
CA ARG A 126 3.88 -10.56 -6.61
C ARG A 126 3.07 -11.20 -5.50
N ALA A 127 2.23 -10.44 -4.80
CA ALA A 127 1.39 -10.95 -3.71
C ALA A 127 0.40 -12.04 -4.16
N GLN A 128 -0.12 -11.96 -5.40
CA GLN A 128 -1.01 -12.99 -5.94
C GLN A 128 -0.34 -14.36 -6.03
N ARG A 129 0.97 -14.38 -6.30
CA ARG A 129 1.80 -15.57 -6.47
C ARG A 129 2.51 -16.00 -5.19
N ALA A 130 2.55 -15.13 -4.17
CA ALA A 130 3.16 -15.38 -2.89
C ALA A 130 2.43 -16.49 -2.10
N PRO A 131 3.14 -17.20 -1.20
CA PRO A 131 2.49 -18.03 -0.18
C PRO A 131 1.46 -17.21 0.60
N ARG A 132 0.33 -17.84 0.92
CA ARG A 132 -0.69 -17.20 1.75
C ARG A 132 -0.18 -17.07 3.18
N ASP A 133 -0.60 -16.01 3.85
CA ASP A 133 -0.38 -15.89 5.28
C ASP A 133 -1.00 -17.07 6.04
N ALA A 134 -0.49 -17.27 7.25
CA ALA A 134 -1.11 -18.18 8.17
C ALA A 134 -2.51 -17.68 8.55
N HIS A 135 -3.43 -18.61 8.73
CA HIS A 135 -4.81 -18.33 9.06
C HIS A 135 -5.35 -19.40 10.02
N TRP A 136 -6.47 -19.08 10.66
CA TRP A 136 -7.20 -20.07 11.45
C TRP A 136 -7.85 -21.08 10.51
N ALA A 137 -7.48 -22.34 10.64
CA ALA A 137 -8.11 -23.44 9.92
C ALA A 137 -8.61 -24.49 10.91
N CYS A 138 -9.85 -24.96 10.69
CA CYS A 138 -10.40 -26.08 11.43
C CYS A 138 -9.81 -27.40 10.90
N SER A 139 -9.14 -28.17 11.75
CA SER A 139 -8.58 -29.47 11.38
C SER A 139 -9.63 -30.52 11.03
N ALA A 140 -10.88 -30.36 11.47
CA ALA A 140 -11.96 -31.31 11.19
C ALA A 140 -12.66 -31.08 9.85
N CYS A 141 -12.83 -29.83 9.40
CA CYS A 141 -13.56 -29.52 8.16
C CYS A 141 -12.77 -28.66 7.16
N ALA A 142 -11.52 -28.33 7.47
CA ALA A 142 -10.63 -27.48 6.67
C ALA A 142 -11.16 -26.05 6.40
N ARG A 143 -12.25 -25.63 7.05
CA ARG A 143 -12.77 -24.27 6.89
C ARG A 143 -11.83 -23.25 7.55
N THR A 144 -11.61 -22.15 6.85
CA THR A 144 -10.83 -21.02 7.33
C THR A 144 -11.69 -20.06 8.16
N HIS A 145 -11.07 -19.39 9.12
CA HIS A 145 -11.71 -18.46 10.04
C HIS A 145 -10.87 -17.18 10.17
N ALA A 146 -11.55 -16.05 10.43
CA ALA A 146 -10.88 -14.77 10.65
C ALA A 146 -10.30 -14.68 12.07
N ASP A 147 -11.02 -15.22 13.07
CA ASP A 147 -10.65 -15.20 14.48
C ASP A 147 -10.66 -16.62 15.05
N TRP A 148 -9.82 -16.84 16.06
CA TRP A 148 -9.86 -18.06 16.85
C TRP A 148 -11.15 -18.18 17.65
N ALA A 149 -11.72 -19.39 17.70
CA ALA A 149 -12.84 -19.76 18.55
C ALA A 149 -12.63 -21.17 19.13
N ALA A 150 -13.20 -21.43 20.31
CA ALA A 150 -13.13 -22.75 20.94
C ALA A 150 -13.90 -23.82 20.16
N THR A 151 -14.91 -23.41 19.39
CA THR A 151 -15.71 -24.27 18.52
C THR A 151 -15.71 -23.73 17.09
N CYS A 152 -15.61 -24.62 16.11
CA CYS A 152 -15.73 -24.25 14.71
C CYS A 152 -17.17 -23.82 14.40
N VAL A 153 -17.36 -22.59 13.94
CA VAL A 153 -18.70 -22.07 13.58
C VAL A 153 -19.33 -22.78 12.37
N SER A 154 -18.52 -23.52 11.58
CA SER A 154 -18.99 -24.21 10.38
C SER A 154 -19.46 -25.64 10.67
N CYS A 155 -18.77 -26.38 11.53
CA CYS A 155 -19.07 -27.81 11.78
C CYS A 155 -19.34 -28.14 13.26
N GLY A 156 -19.20 -27.18 14.17
CA GLY A 156 -19.41 -27.36 15.61
C GLY A 156 -18.29 -28.08 16.36
N ALA A 157 -17.22 -28.52 15.68
CA ALA A 157 -16.13 -29.26 16.33
C ALA A 157 -15.38 -28.39 17.36
N PHE A 158 -15.14 -28.95 18.55
CA PHE A 158 -14.43 -28.30 19.65
C PHE A 158 -12.91 -28.50 19.54
N ASP A 159 -12.14 -27.45 19.84
CA ASP A 159 -10.67 -27.44 19.90
C ASP A 159 -9.98 -27.92 18.60
N THR A 160 -10.52 -27.51 17.45
CA THR A 160 -10.00 -27.90 16.13
C THR A 160 -9.36 -26.74 15.36
N LEU A 161 -9.49 -25.50 15.83
CA LEU A 161 -8.93 -24.34 15.15
C LEU A 161 -7.44 -24.20 15.48
N SER A 162 -6.61 -24.27 14.44
CA SER A 162 -5.15 -24.13 14.54
C SER A 162 -4.64 -23.06 13.56
N TRP A 163 -3.55 -22.38 13.93
CA TRP A 163 -2.90 -21.39 13.08
C TRP A 163 -1.99 -22.13 12.11
N GLN A 164 -2.37 -22.13 10.83
CA GLN A 164 -1.66 -22.90 9.82
C GLN A 164 -1.16 -21.95 8.74
N SER A 165 0.13 -22.00 8.43
CA SER A 165 0.67 -21.34 7.24
C SER A 165 -0.01 -21.95 6.02
N GLY A 166 -0.52 -21.10 5.13
CA GLY A 166 -1.10 -21.56 3.88
C GLY A 166 0.00 -22.11 2.98
N THR A 167 0.39 -23.37 3.18
CA THR A 167 1.10 -24.12 2.13
C THR A 167 0.25 -24.02 0.87
N ARG A 168 0.89 -23.69 -0.25
CA ARG A 168 0.23 -23.61 -1.54
C ARG A 168 -0.23 -25.03 -1.91
N GLY A 169 -1.44 -25.40 -1.49
CA GLY A 169 -1.89 -26.79 -1.55
C GLY A 169 -3.41 -27.01 -1.63
N ALA A 170 -4.22 -25.95 -1.71
CA ALA A 170 -5.67 -26.07 -1.89
C ALA A 170 -6.28 -25.11 -2.95
N VAL A 171 -5.44 -24.36 -3.67
CA VAL A 171 -5.89 -23.38 -4.68
C VAL A 171 -5.68 -23.89 -6.12
N GLU A 172 -5.16 -25.10 -6.30
CA GLU A 172 -4.96 -25.69 -7.65
C GLU A 172 -6.25 -26.19 -8.29
N THR A 173 -7.37 -26.25 -7.56
CA THR A 173 -8.67 -26.71 -8.07
C THR A 173 -9.69 -25.59 -8.32
N MET A 174 -9.35 -24.33 -8.02
CA MET A 174 -10.25 -23.20 -8.21
C MET A 174 -9.94 -22.46 -9.51
N SER A 175 -10.98 -22.17 -10.28
CA SER A 175 -10.87 -21.32 -11.46
C SER A 175 -10.38 -19.90 -11.08
N PRO A 176 -9.74 -19.15 -11.98
CA PRO A 176 -9.30 -17.78 -11.71
C PRO A 176 -10.40 -16.88 -11.11
N THR A 177 -11.65 -17.07 -11.52
CA THR A 177 -12.82 -16.34 -11.01
C THR A 177 -13.18 -16.74 -9.57
N GLU A 178 -13.09 -18.02 -9.22
CA GLU A 178 -13.30 -18.51 -7.85
C GLU A 178 -12.14 -18.11 -6.93
N THR A 179 -10.91 -18.09 -7.44
CA THR A 179 -9.76 -17.56 -6.69
C THR A 179 -9.90 -16.07 -6.44
N ALA A 180 -10.45 -15.29 -7.38
CA ALA A 180 -10.72 -13.87 -7.24
C ALA A 180 -11.89 -13.58 -6.29
N ALA A 181 -12.92 -14.42 -6.26
CA ALA A 181 -14.04 -14.31 -5.32
C ALA A 181 -13.65 -14.78 -3.90
N ALA A 182 -12.82 -15.83 -3.79
CA ALA A 182 -12.21 -16.23 -2.53
C ALA A 182 -11.16 -15.21 -2.06
N TYR A 183 -10.45 -14.56 -3.00
CA TYR A 183 -9.66 -13.37 -2.71
C TYR A 183 -10.60 -12.28 -2.20
N ALA A 184 -11.64 -11.85 -2.90
CA ALA A 184 -12.54 -10.79 -2.42
C ALA A 184 -13.22 -11.13 -1.08
N GLY A 185 -13.52 -12.40 -0.81
CA GLY A 185 -14.07 -12.87 0.47
C GLY A 185 -13.05 -13.08 1.59
N ALA A 186 -11.75 -13.18 1.28
CA ALA A 186 -10.63 -13.30 2.24
C ALA A 186 -9.69 -12.08 2.23
N THR A 187 -9.94 -11.11 1.35
CA THR A 187 -9.18 -9.89 1.09
C THR A 187 -10.15 -8.72 0.99
N ASP A 188 -10.82 -8.45 2.11
CA ASP A 188 -10.65 -7.08 2.58
C ASP A 188 -9.16 -6.97 2.97
N ASN A 189 -8.33 -6.57 2.00
CA ASN A 189 -6.94 -6.09 2.10
C ASN A 189 -6.06 -6.72 3.21
N PRO A 190 -4.92 -7.38 2.96
CA PRO A 190 -4.09 -7.91 4.06
C PRO A 190 -3.50 -6.86 5.02
N ASN A 191 -3.68 -5.56 4.75
CA ASN A 191 -3.64 -4.53 5.79
C ASN A 191 -4.55 -4.85 6.99
N VAL A 192 -5.64 -5.58 6.81
CA VAL A 192 -6.70 -5.81 7.81
C VAL A 192 -6.21 -6.52 9.06
N LEU A 193 -5.16 -7.36 8.99
CA LEU A 193 -4.63 -7.98 10.21
C LEU A 193 -4.14 -6.96 11.23
N TYR A 194 -3.67 -5.79 10.79
CA TYR A 194 -3.25 -4.70 11.65
C TYR A 194 -4.12 -3.44 11.53
N ARG A 195 -4.93 -3.28 10.48
CA ARG A 195 -5.76 -2.09 10.25
C ARG A 195 -6.74 -1.85 11.40
N ASP A 196 -7.39 -2.90 11.90
CA ASP A 196 -8.30 -2.79 13.04
C ASP A 196 -7.56 -2.41 14.32
N ALA A 197 -6.31 -2.87 14.46
CA ALA A 197 -5.43 -2.54 15.58
C ALA A 197 -4.90 -1.10 15.48
N LEU A 198 -4.73 -0.60 14.27
CA LEU A 198 -4.07 0.67 13.99
C LEU A 198 -5.05 1.82 13.81
N LYS A 199 -6.35 1.54 13.54
CA LYS A 199 -7.42 2.52 13.25
C LYS A 199 -6.84 3.84 12.78
N VAL A 200 -6.44 3.85 11.51
CA VAL A 200 -6.10 5.08 10.82
C VAL A 200 -7.43 5.82 10.71
N ASP A 201 -7.66 6.80 11.60
CA ASP A 201 -8.68 7.82 11.31
C ASP A 201 -8.30 8.39 9.95
N ASP A 202 -9.23 8.31 8.99
CA ASP A 202 -9.04 8.61 7.57
C ASP A 202 -8.00 9.72 7.36
N ILE A 203 -6.76 9.32 7.06
CA ILE A 203 -5.86 10.19 6.31
C ILE A 203 -6.36 10.08 4.88
N ARG A 204 -7.57 10.58 4.65
CA ARG A 204 -7.89 11.15 3.35
C ARG A 204 -6.83 12.25 3.20
N PRO A 205 -5.93 12.21 2.20
CA PRO A 205 -5.10 13.37 1.94
C PRO A 205 -6.09 14.52 1.86
N ALA A 206 -5.88 15.55 2.70
CA ALA A 206 -6.81 16.67 2.78
C ALA A 206 -7.11 17.05 1.34
N ALA A 207 -8.37 16.80 0.92
CA ALA A 207 -8.81 17.20 -0.40
C ALA A 207 -8.43 18.66 -0.45
N ARG A 208 -7.45 19.02 -1.29
CA ARG A 208 -6.96 20.39 -1.39
C ARG A 208 -8.22 21.19 -1.64
N THR A 209 -8.72 21.85 -0.62
CA THR A 209 -9.82 22.79 -0.79
C THR A 209 -9.24 23.79 -1.76
N ALA A 210 -9.84 23.88 -2.94
CA ALA A 210 -9.55 24.92 -3.90
C ALA A 210 -9.91 26.26 -3.25
N SER A 211 -9.03 26.73 -2.38
CA SER A 211 -9.14 27.95 -1.61
C SER A 211 -7.74 28.32 -1.12
N ASP A 212 -6.75 28.25 -2.01
CA ASP A 212 -5.55 29.08 -1.90
C ASP A 212 -4.84 29.18 -3.24
N THR A 213 -5.47 29.88 -4.19
CA THR A 213 -4.81 30.74 -5.19
C THR A 213 -5.89 31.42 -6.03
N MET A 214 -6.52 32.45 -5.47
CA MET A 214 -7.07 33.51 -6.30
C MET A 214 -6.66 34.84 -5.67
N ARG A 215 -5.42 35.24 -5.97
CA ARG A 215 -5.11 36.67 -5.97
C ARG A 215 -5.79 37.22 -7.21
N ASP A 216 -6.75 38.11 -6.98
CA ASP A 216 -7.34 38.95 -8.01
C ASP A 216 -6.21 39.71 -8.71
N VAL A 217 -5.88 39.31 -9.94
CA VAL A 217 -5.08 40.12 -10.85
C VAL A 217 -6.07 40.81 -11.76
N THR A 218 -6.40 42.04 -11.40
CA THR A 218 -7.14 42.95 -12.28
C THR A 218 -6.28 43.18 -13.53
N PRO A 219 -6.77 42.87 -14.75
CA PRO A 219 -6.00 43.13 -15.95
C PRO A 219 -5.99 44.64 -16.22
N THR A 220 -4.84 45.28 -16.01
CA THR A 220 -4.55 46.58 -16.64
C THR A 220 -4.48 46.37 -18.15
N ARG A 221 -5.21 47.22 -18.86
CA ARG A 221 -5.46 47.15 -20.28
C ARG A 221 -4.39 47.98 -21.00
N ASP A 222 -3.32 47.34 -21.48
CA ASP A 222 -2.31 47.95 -22.35
C ASP A 222 -2.42 47.47 -23.81
N GLU A 223 -1.94 48.33 -24.71
CA GLU A 223 -2.09 48.40 -26.17
C GLU A 223 -1.82 47.12 -27.00
N PRO A 224 -2.39 47.03 -28.23
CA PRO A 224 -2.14 45.92 -29.14
C PRO A 224 -0.83 46.06 -29.92
N THR A 225 0.11 45.14 -29.69
CA THR A 225 1.27 44.92 -30.58
C THR A 225 0.85 44.07 -31.78
N PHE A 226 1.01 44.64 -32.97
CA PHE A 226 0.66 44.08 -34.27
C PHE A 226 1.64 42.96 -34.68
N TYR A 227 1.18 41.71 -34.78
CA TYR A 227 1.91 40.63 -35.48
C TYR A 227 1.20 40.34 -36.81
N GLY A 228 1.89 40.64 -37.92
CA GLY A 228 1.42 40.35 -39.29
C GLY A 228 1.49 38.85 -39.62
N PRO A 229 0.69 38.38 -40.60
CA PRO A 229 0.50 36.94 -40.83
C PRO A 229 1.67 36.29 -41.57
N LEU A 230 1.97 35.03 -41.21
CA LEU A 230 2.77 34.11 -42.02
C LEU A 230 2.04 33.82 -43.34
N ARG A 231 2.70 34.04 -44.48
CA ARG A 231 2.22 33.55 -45.79
C ARG A 231 2.57 32.06 -45.95
N ALA A 232 1.58 31.29 -46.41
CA ALA A 232 1.71 29.87 -46.75
C ALA A 232 2.44 29.65 -48.09
N PRO A 233 2.99 28.45 -48.37
CA PRO A 233 3.71 28.13 -49.62
C PRO A 233 2.78 27.63 -50.75
N ASP A 234 3.21 27.97 -51.98
CA ASP A 234 3.05 27.31 -53.31
C ASP A 234 1.69 27.23 -54.04
N ASP A 235 1.62 27.78 -55.27
CA ASP A 235 1.31 27.04 -56.53
C ASP A 235 1.55 27.92 -57.81
N PRO A 236 1.86 27.35 -59.00
CA PRO A 236 2.51 28.03 -60.15
C PRO A 236 1.61 28.39 -61.36
N GLY A 237 2.13 29.30 -62.22
CA GLY A 237 1.83 29.46 -63.65
C GLY A 237 0.66 30.41 -64.03
N PRO A 238 0.57 30.92 -65.29
CA PRO A 238 1.34 30.54 -66.49
C PRO A 238 2.12 31.71 -67.16
N ASP A 239 2.97 31.33 -68.12
CA ASP A 239 3.86 32.16 -68.94
C ASP A 239 3.13 33.09 -69.92
N ALA A 240 3.70 34.28 -70.17
CA ALA A 240 3.67 34.98 -71.47
C ALA A 240 4.66 36.17 -71.46
N ASP A 241 5.75 35.97 -72.18
CA ASP A 241 6.33 36.81 -73.23
C ASP A 241 6.87 38.23 -72.96
N ASP A 242 8.04 38.41 -73.59
CA ASP A 242 8.57 39.61 -74.22
C ASP A 242 9.35 40.63 -73.36
N ASP A 243 10.67 40.48 -73.47
CA ASP A 243 11.52 41.38 -74.28
C ASP A 243 12.48 42.36 -73.57
N TRP A 244 13.76 42.26 -74.01
CA TRP A 244 14.81 43.31 -74.07
C TRP A 244 15.38 43.83 -72.73
N LEU A 245 16.69 43.92 -72.45
CA LEU A 245 17.93 44.00 -73.23
C LEU A 245 19.14 43.77 -72.30
N GLY A 246 20.18 43.09 -72.81
CA GLY A 246 21.51 43.70 -72.87
C GLY A 246 22.60 43.27 -71.88
N GLY A 247 23.46 42.36 -72.36
CA GLY A 247 24.94 42.41 -72.23
C GLY A 247 25.54 42.14 -70.84
N ASP A 248 26.77 41.71 -70.66
CA ASP A 248 27.85 41.27 -71.53
C ASP A 248 28.81 40.48 -70.61
N GLN A 249 29.66 39.70 -71.24
CA GLN A 249 30.58 38.68 -70.76
C GLN A 249 31.69 39.18 -69.83
N GLY A 250 32.27 38.26 -69.04
CA GLY A 250 33.64 38.45 -68.51
C GLY A 250 33.95 37.68 -67.22
N ARG A 251 34.27 36.38 -67.25
CA ARG A 251 35.63 35.79 -67.29
C ARG A 251 36.43 35.85 -65.96
N ARG A 252 36.92 34.64 -65.56
CA ARG A 252 38.14 34.27 -64.77
C ARG A 252 37.98 34.25 -63.24
N LYS A 253 38.16 33.12 -62.54
CA LYS A 253 39.27 32.13 -62.37
C LYS A 253 40.12 32.42 -61.11
N SER A 254 40.54 31.31 -60.47
CA SER A 254 41.51 31.09 -59.37
C SER A 254 41.06 31.57 -57.99
N GLY A 255 40.94 30.73 -56.97
CA GLY A 255 41.94 29.82 -56.36
C GLY A 255 42.10 30.32 -54.90
N THR A 256 42.39 29.58 -53.83
CA THR A 256 42.90 28.24 -53.59
C THR A 256 42.81 28.05 -52.06
N TRP A 257 42.58 26.81 -51.60
CA TRP A 257 42.72 26.27 -50.23
C TRP A 257 41.86 26.83 -49.10
#